data_AF-A0A350UG28-F1
#
_entry.id   AF-A0A350UG28-F1
#
_cell.length_a   1.000
_cell.length_b   1.000
_cell.length_c   1.000
_cell.angle_alpha   90.00
_cell.angle_beta   90.00
_cell.angle_gamma   90.00
#
_symmetry.space_group_name_H-M   'P 1'
#
loop_
_entity.id
_entity.type
_entity.pdbx_description
1 polymer ?
#
loop_
_entity_poly.entity_id
_entity_poly.type
_entity_poly.pdbx_seq_one_letter_code
_entity_poly.pdbx_strand_id
1 'polypeptide(L)'
;MSQDTHIALTPERQALRDRLKLRVVTVEENGMPVDRLPEGVFGFTTSPSSDELPLFHKPIYQCTEIHKPAGGTVAFIGYVTKKEAETLEAGAEPMALNLYPEPYEEATELVSIPDSRVDRRRLPTRDHGNAMKMDIAPKPEFLGSTSTQN
;
A
#
# COMPACT_ATOMS: atom_id res chain seq x y z
N MET A 1 19.42 -1.22 -25.53
CA MET A 1 19.09 -1.67 -24.16
C MET A 1 18.32 -0.54 -23.53
N SER A 2 16.99 -0.57 -23.65
CA SER A 2 16.10 0.35 -22.94
C SER A 2 16.45 0.26 -21.47
N GLN A 3 16.71 1.38 -20.82
CA GLN A 3 16.76 1.40 -19.35
C GLN A 3 15.39 0.92 -18.90
N ASP A 4 15.32 -0.29 -18.35
CA ASP A 4 14.08 -0.88 -17.86
C ASP A 4 13.55 0.04 -16.77
N THR A 5 12.50 0.80 -17.11
CA THR A 5 11.81 1.65 -16.15
C THR A 5 11.34 0.75 -15.02
N HIS A 6 11.83 1.00 -13.80
CA HIS A 6 11.44 0.26 -12.61
C HIS A 6 9.91 0.18 -12.53
N ILE A 7 9.33 -0.97 -12.18
CA ILE A 7 7.87 -1.17 -12.15
C ILE A 7 7.15 -0.14 -11.26
N ALA A 8 7.78 0.23 -10.14
CA ALA A 8 7.31 1.32 -9.30
C ALA A 8 7.18 2.70 -10.00
N LEU A 9 7.79 2.91 -11.16
CA LEU A 9 7.75 4.16 -11.94
C LEU A 9 6.83 4.06 -13.17
N THR A 10 5.93 3.08 -13.21
CA THR A 10 4.95 2.94 -14.28
C THR A 10 3.97 4.12 -14.33
N PRO A 11 3.39 4.43 -15.51
CA PRO A 11 2.39 5.48 -15.64
C PRO A 11 1.17 5.31 -14.73
N GLU A 12 0.73 4.07 -14.47
CA GLU A 12 -0.41 3.78 -13.60
C GLU A 12 -0.15 4.21 -12.14
N ARG A 13 1.04 3.88 -11.61
CA ARG A 13 1.47 4.31 -10.27
C ARG A 13 1.67 5.83 -10.21
N GLN A 14 2.20 6.42 -11.28
CA GLN A 14 2.32 7.87 -11.37
C GLN A 14 0.94 8.55 -11.35
N ALA A 15 -0.03 8.05 -12.11
CA ALA A 15 -1.39 8.57 -12.11
C ALA A 15 -2.05 8.47 -10.72
N LEU A 16 -1.78 7.39 -9.97
CA LEU A 16 -2.24 7.27 -8.59
C LEU A 16 -1.64 8.36 -7.68
N ARG A 17 -0.33 8.60 -7.77
CA ARG A 17 0.36 9.67 -7.01
C ARG A 17 -0.18 11.05 -7.36
N ASP A 18 -0.35 11.33 -8.66
CA ASP A 18 -0.84 12.62 -9.14
C ASP A 18 -2.26 12.88 -8.64
N ARG A 19 -3.14 11.86 -8.69
CA ARG A 19 -4.51 11.93 -8.16
C ARG A 19 -4.52 12.24 -6.66
N LEU A 20 -3.60 11.66 -5.90
CA LEU A 20 -3.44 11.87 -4.46
C LEU A 20 -2.57 13.08 -4.10
N LYS A 21 -2.04 13.80 -5.10
CA LYS A 21 -1.15 14.95 -4.96
C LYS A 21 0.11 14.65 -4.11
N LEU A 22 0.68 13.46 -4.31
CA LEU A 22 1.84 13.01 -3.55
C LEU A 22 3.14 13.44 -4.23
N ARG A 23 4.10 13.92 -3.43
CA ARG A 23 5.50 14.03 -3.84
C ARG A 23 6.31 12.86 -3.31
N VAL A 24 7.42 12.54 -3.96
CA VAL A 24 8.36 11.57 -3.37
C VAL A 24 9.01 12.19 -2.12
N VAL A 25 9.37 11.36 -1.15
CA VAL A 25 10.26 11.77 -0.05
C VAL A 25 11.57 12.33 -0.60
N THR A 26 12.11 13.36 0.05
CA THR A 26 13.37 14.01 -0.33
C THR A 26 14.58 13.17 0.09
N VAL A 27 15.78 13.62 -0.29
CA VAL A 27 17.03 12.98 0.14
C VAL A 27 17.24 13.16 1.64
N GLU A 28 16.83 14.29 2.19
CA GLU A 28 16.92 14.62 3.61
C GLU A 28 15.94 13.78 4.45
N GLU A 29 14.79 13.43 3.88
CA GLU A 29 13.75 12.58 4.47
C GLU A 29 14.04 11.08 4.34
N ASN A 30 15.09 10.71 3.60
CA ASN A 30 15.36 9.34 3.24
C ASN A 30 15.74 8.47 4.45
N GLY A 31 15.00 7.37 4.63
CA GLY A 31 15.14 6.45 5.76
C GLY A 31 14.38 6.90 7.02
N MET A 32 13.70 8.05 6.99
CA MET A 32 12.85 8.46 8.12
C MET A 32 11.61 7.55 8.21
N PRO A 33 11.13 7.26 9.43
CA PRO A 33 9.91 6.51 9.64
C PRO A 33 8.70 7.29 9.13
N VAL A 34 7.70 6.59 8.57
CA VAL A 34 6.54 7.21 7.90
C VAL A 34 5.79 8.19 8.81
N ASP A 35 5.74 7.92 10.11
CA ASP A 35 5.04 8.77 11.08
C ASP A 35 5.72 10.13 11.30
N ARG A 36 7.03 10.24 11.05
CA ARG A 36 7.79 11.50 11.18
C ARG A 36 7.84 12.33 9.91
N LEU A 37 7.37 11.78 8.79
CA LEU A 37 7.31 12.49 7.53
C LEU A 37 6.10 13.43 7.45
N PRO A 38 6.17 14.51 6.66
CA PRO A 38 4.99 15.33 6.39
C PRO A 38 3.95 14.53 5.61
N GLU A 39 2.69 14.98 5.61
CA GLU A 39 1.66 14.46 4.72
C GLU A 39 1.91 14.86 3.26
N GLY A 40 1.22 14.20 2.33
CA GLY A 40 1.35 14.46 0.89
C GLY A 40 2.62 13.85 0.30
N VAL A 41 3.15 12.78 0.91
CA VAL A 41 4.37 12.12 0.45
C VAL A 41 4.13 10.65 0.10
N PHE A 42 5.01 10.12 -0.74
CA PHE A 42 5.17 8.69 -0.94
C PHE A 42 6.65 8.31 -0.92
N GLY A 43 6.93 7.04 -0.67
CA GLY A 43 8.27 6.49 -0.77
C GLY A 43 8.24 4.97 -0.86
N PHE A 44 9.44 4.39 -0.84
CA PHE A 44 9.64 2.95 -1.01
C PHE A 44 10.22 2.34 0.26
N THR A 45 9.87 1.10 0.55
CA THR A 45 10.44 0.36 1.69
C THR A 45 10.65 -1.11 1.33
N THR A 46 11.70 -1.72 1.87
CA THR A 46 11.91 -3.18 1.84
C THR A 46 11.44 -3.86 3.11
N SER A 47 10.95 -3.09 4.09
CA SER A 47 10.49 -3.60 5.38
C SER A 47 9.04 -3.19 5.64
N PRO A 48 8.08 -3.55 4.74
CA PRO A 48 6.68 -3.11 4.84
C PRO A 48 5.93 -3.69 6.04
N SER A 49 6.51 -4.65 6.76
CA SER A 49 5.95 -5.20 8.00
C SER A 49 6.59 -4.63 9.27
N SER A 50 7.58 -3.74 9.14
CA SER A 50 8.17 -3.03 10.29
C SER A 50 7.19 -1.98 10.79
N ASP A 51 7.15 -1.74 12.10
CA ASP A 51 6.32 -0.67 12.68
C ASP A 51 6.86 0.72 12.32
N GLU A 52 8.18 0.88 12.15
CA GLU A 52 8.78 2.17 11.82
C GLU A 52 8.52 2.59 10.35
N LEU A 53 8.32 1.63 9.44
CA LEU A 53 8.13 1.84 8.00
C LEU A 53 9.06 2.93 7.40
N PRO A 54 10.39 2.71 7.39
CA PRO A 54 11.31 3.69 6.83
C PRO A 54 11.09 3.84 5.32
N LEU A 55 10.99 5.09 4.85
CA LEU A 55 10.74 5.40 3.44
C LEU A 55 11.98 5.94 2.72
N PHE A 56 12.19 5.46 1.50
CA PHE A 56 13.31 5.83 0.65
C PHE A 56 12.82 6.50 -0.65
N HIS A 57 13.60 7.46 -1.16
CA HIS A 57 13.24 8.26 -2.34
C HIS A 57 13.40 7.54 -3.68
N LYS A 58 14.22 6.48 -3.71
CA LYS A 58 14.48 5.67 -4.90
C LYS A 58 13.91 4.27 -4.71
N PRO A 59 13.20 3.74 -5.72
CA PRO A 59 12.78 2.35 -5.66
C PRO A 59 14.00 1.44 -5.85
N ILE A 60 13.94 0.27 -5.23
CA ILE A 60 14.87 -0.83 -5.44
C ILE A 60 14.07 -2.09 -5.72
N TYR A 61 14.74 -3.13 -6.22
CA TYR A 61 14.08 -4.39 -6.59
C TYR A 61 13.13 -4.90 -5.49
N GLN A 62 11.88 -5.17 -5.86
CA GLN A 62 10.83 -5.69 -4.97
C GLN A 62 10.54 -4.83 -3.73
N CYS A 63 10.74 -3.51 -3.80
CA CYS A 63 10.31 -2.61 -2.74
C CYS A 63 8.79 -2.38 -2.76
N THR A 64 8.17 -2.30 -1.59
CA THR A 64 6.78 -1.86 -1.45
C THR A 64 6.72 -0.34 -1.48
N GLU A 65 5.75 0.20 -2.21
CA GLU A 65 5.46 1.63 -2.19
C GLU A 65 4.44 1.96 -1.11
N ILE A 66 4.70 3.02 -0.36
CA ILE A 66 3.88 3.49 0.76
C ILE A 66 3.46 4.93 0.49
N HIS A 67 2.18 5.22 0.67
CA HIS A 67 1.60 6.56 0.52
C HIS A 67 1.20 7.11 1.88
N LYS A 68 1.47 8.40 2.11
CA LYS A 68 0.94 9.18 3.25
C LYS A 68 0.15 10.38 2.71
N PRO A 69 -1.12 10.19 2.30
CA PRO A 69 -1.95 11.26 1.78
C PRO A 69 -2.27 12.34 2.82
N ALA A 70 -2.67 13.53 2.36
CA ALA A 70 -3.13 14.60 3.25
C ALA A 70 -4.44 14.22 3.96
N GLY A 71 -4.46 14.30 5.30
CA GLY A 71 -5.60 13.94 6.14
C GLY A 71 -6.04 12.47 6.05
N GLY A 72 -5.25 11.60 5.43
CA GLY A 72 -5.54 10.19 5.22
C GLY A 72 -4.67 9.27 6.08
N THR A 73 -5.04 8.00 6.16
CA THR A 73 -4.19 6.98 6.74
C THR A 73 -3.08 6.58 5.76
N VAL A 74 -1.95 6.10 6.31
CA VAL A 74 -0.88 5.49 5.52
C VAL A 74 -1.49 4.38 4.65
N ALA A 75 -1.08 4.25 3.40
CA ALA A 75 -1.60 3.24 2.50
C ALA A 75 -0.48 2.42 1.84
N PHE A 76 -0.71 1.12 1.71
CA PHE A 76 0.16 0.17 1.04
C PHE A 76 -0.24 0.03 -0.41
N ILE A 77 0.73 0.16 -1.32
CA ILE A 77 0.49 0.10 -2.76
C ILE A 77 1.14 -1.14 -3.34
N GLY A 78 0.34 -1.94 -4.03
CA GLY A 78 0.80 -3.19 -4.62
C GLY A 78 -0.24 -3.77 -5.57
N TYR A 79 0.08 -4.96 -6.05
CA TYR A 79 -0.74 -5.71 -6.97
C TYR A 79 -1.39 -6.90 -6.25
N VAL A 80 -2.64 -7.18 -6.61
CA VAL A 80 -3.42 -8.32 -6.15
C VAL A 80 -4.13 -8.96 -7.34
N THR A 81 -4.72 -10.13 -7.16
CA THR A 81 -5.56 -10.73 -8.20
C THR A 81 -6.84 -9.92 -8.42
N LYS A 82 -7.43 -10.02 -9.61
CA LYS A 82 -8.71 -9.36 -9.92
C LYS A 82 -9.81 -9.64 -8.90
N LYS A 83 -9.93 -10.90 -8.47
CA LYS A 83 -10.90 -11.30 -7.46
C LYS A 83 -10.66 -10.61 -6.11
N GLU A 84 -9.40 -10.49 -5.68
CA GLU A 84 -9.06 -9.80 -4.44
C GLU A 84 -9.34 -8.29 -4.54
N ALA A 85 -9.03 -7.65 -5.67
CA ALA A 85 -9.34 -6.24 -5.92
C ALA A 85 -10.85 -5.98 -5.86
N GLU A 86 -11.66 -6.80 -6.54
CA GLU A 86 -13.13 -6.71 -6.51
C GLU A 86 -13.67 -6.89 -5.09
N THR A 87 -13.11 -7.82 -4.31
CA THR A 87 -13.51 -8.05 -2.91
C THR A 87 -13.20 -6.84 -2.02
N LEU A 88 -11.99 -6.27 -2.16
CA LEU A 88 -11.56 -5.06 -1.46
C LEU A 88 -12.40 -3.84 -1.80
N GLU A 89 -12.79 -3.68 -3.06
CA GLU A 89 -13.63 -2.58 -3.53
C GLU A 89 -15.05 -2.70 -2.97
N ALA A 90 -15.63 -3.89 -3.08
CA ALA A 90 -16.95 -4.22 -2.52
C ALA A 90 -17.02 -4.06 -0.99
N GLY A 91 -15.88 -4.08 -0.29
CA GLY A 91 -15.85 -4.04 1.17
C GLY A 91 -16.29 -5.36 1.80
N ALA A 92 -16.14 -6.48 1.08
CA ALA A 92 -16.58 -7.82 1.50
C ALA A 92 -15.55 -8.49 2.42
N GLU A 93 -15.13 -7.76 3.44
CA GLU A 93 -14.19 -8.17 4.48
C GLU A 93 -14.90 -8.85 5.67
N PRO A 94 -14.22 -9.65 6.51
CA PRO A 94 -12.78 -9.88 6.57
C PRO A 94 -12.26 -10.73 5.41
N MET A 95 -11.04 -10.42 4.95
CA MET A 95 -10.36 -11.23 3.93
C MET A 95 -8.86 -11.29 4.19
N ALA A 96 -8.21 -12.32 3.67
CA ALA A 96 -6.75 -12.37 3.58
C ALA A 96 -6.35 -12.28 2.10
N LEU A 97 -5.32 -11.51 1.81
CA LEU A 97 -4.79 -11.35 0.45
C LEU A 97 -3.27 -11.37 0.43
N ASN A 98 -2.71 -11.56 -0.76
CA ASN A 98 -1.28 -11.42 -1.02
C ASN A 98 -1.04 -10.10 -1.77
N LEU A 99 -0.38 -9.14 -1.13
CA LEU A 99 0.00 -7.89 -1.77
C LEU A 99 1.40 -8.01 -2.35
N TYR A 100 1.52 -7.91 -3.67
CA TYR A 100 2.80 -7.97 -4.37
C TYR A 100 3.32 -6.56 -4.67
N PRO A 101 4.63 -6.28 -4.48
CA PRO A 101 5.20 -4.97 -4.83
C PRO A 101 5.16 -4.69 -6.35
N GLU A 102 5.14 -5.73 -7.17
CA GLU A 102 5.16 -5.71 -8.64
C GLU A 102 4.15 -6.74 -9.18
N PRO A 103 3.70 -6.63 -10.46
CA PRO A 103 2.81 -7.64 -11.04
C PRO A 103 3.45 -9.02 -10.99
N TYR A 104 2.70 -10.02 -10.53
CA TYR A 104 3.22 -11.38 -10.37
C TYR A 104 2.11 -12.40 -10.66
N GLU A 105 2.34 -13.28 -11.63
CA GLU A 105 1.34 -14.26 -12.09
C GLU A 105 -0.01 -13.59 -12.41
N GLU A 106 -1.08 -13.95 -11.72
CA GLU A 106 -2.44 -13.40 -11.89
C GLU A 106 -2.66 -12.10 -11.09
N ALA A 107 -1.70 -11.69 -10.25
CA ALA A 107 -1.77 -10.46 -9.46
C ALA A 107 -1.34 -9.27 -10.32
N THR A 108 -2.29 -8.71 -11.08
CA THR A 108 -2.07 -7.60 -12.01
C THR A 108 -2.86 -6.35 -11.67
N GLU A 109 -3.78 -6.40 -10.72
CA GLU A 109 -4.61 -5.25 -10.36
C GLU A 109 -3.93 -4.39 -9.29
N LEU A 110 -3.66 -3.12 -9.62
CA LEU A 110 -3.08 -2.17 -8.68
C LEU A 110 -4.11 -1.74 -7.63
N VAL A 111 -3.77 -1.87 -6.36
CA VAL A 111 -4.61 -1.46 -5.23
C VAL A 111 -3.88 -0.50 -4.30
N SER A 112 -4.68 0.31 -3.59
CA SER A 112 -4.24 1.13 -2.46
C SER A 112 -5.00 0.70 -1.22
N ILE A 113 -4.30 0.10 -0.27
CA ILE A 113 -4.89 -0.46 0.95
C ILE A 113 -4.55 0.47 2.12
N PRO A 114 -5.51 1.23 2.67
CA PRO A 114 -5.26 2.06 3.84
C PRO A 114 -4.98 1.20 5.07
N ASP A 115 -3.99 1.58 5.86
CA ASP A 115 -3.52 0.91 7.06
C ASP A 115 -4.65 0.73 8.09
N SER A 116 -5.61 1.66 8.13
CA SER A 116 -6.81 1.56 8.96
C SER A 116 -7.72 0.36 8.65
N ARG A 117 -7.54 -0.31 7.51
CA ARG A 117 -8.24 -1.57 7.15
C ARG A 117 -7.36 -2.81 7.39
N VAL A 118 -6.10 -2.64 7.76
CA VAL A 118 -5.15 -3.74 7.89
C VAL A 118 -5.11 -4.19 9.34
N ASP A 119 -5.61 -5.39 9.62
CA ASP A 119 -5.55 -5.98 10.96
C ASP A 119 -4.16 -6.55 11.23
N ARG A 120 -3.61 -7.27 10.25
CA ARG A 120 -2.30 -7.90 10.38
C ARG A 120 -1.53 -7.88 9.07
N ARG A 121 -0.24 -7.54 9.18
CA ARG A 121 0.76 -7.71 8.11
C ARG A 121 1.71 -8.83 8.50
N ARG A 122 2.07 -9.68 7.54
CA ARG A 122 3.13 -10.68 7.70
C ARG A 122 4.35 -10.24 6.92
N LEU A 123 5.52 -10.73 7.32
CA LEU A 123 6.75 -10.49 6.58
C LEU A 123 6.61 -10.95 5.12
N PRO A 124 7.14 -10.17 4.15
CA PRO A 124 7.20 -10.61 2.77
C PRO A 124 7.92 -11.95 2.62
N THR A 125 7.45 -12.79 1.71
CA THR A 125 8.15 -14.02 1.33
C THR A 125 9.42 -13.68 0.54
N ARG A 126 10.48 -14.49 0.64
CA ARG A 126 11.68 -14.29 -0.19
C ARG A 126 11.56 -14.90 -1.59
N ASP A 127 10.61 -15.83 -1.73
CA ASP A 127 10.23 -16.47 -2.99
C ASP A 127 8.84 -15.99 -3.42
N HIS A 128 8.39 -16.36 -4.62
CA HIS A 128 7.04 -16.04 -5.12
C HIS A 128 6.73 -14.53 -5.16
N GLY A 129 7.59 -13.74 -5.81
CA GLY A 129 7.29 -12.32 -6.11
C GLY A 129 7.31 -11.36 -4.92
N ASN A 130 7.90 -11.76 -3.77
CA ASN A 130 7.98 -10.94 -2.56
C ASN A 130 6.61 -10.53 -1.98
N ALA A 131 5.67 -11.47 -2.00
CA ALA A 131 4.30 -11.26 -1.52
C ALA A 131 4.28 -10.94 -0.02
N MET A 132 3.59 -9.86 0.33
CA MET A 132 3.25 -9.54 1.71
C MET A 132 1.81 -10.02 1.99
N LYS A 133 1.64 -11.02 2.84
CA LYS A 133 0.31 -11.46 3.26
C LYS A 133 -0.30 -10.43 4.22
N MET A 134 -1.52 -10.00 3.91
CA MET A 134 -2.27 -9.03 4.70
C MET A 134 -3.64 -9.62 5.08
N ASP A 135 -3.98 -9.53 6.37
CA ASP A 135 -5.31 -9.80 6.87
C ASP A 135 -6.03 -8.44 6.96
N ILE A 136 -7.13 -8.28 6.20
CA ILE A 136 -7.90 -7.05 6.05
C ILE A 136 -9.17 -7.17 6.91
N ALA A 137 -9.37 -6.21 7.80
CA ALA A 137 -10.55 -6.08 8.62
C ALA A 137 -11.71 -5.43 7.85
N PRO A 138 -12.96 -5.67 8.30
CA PRO A 138 -14.11 -4.88 7.86
C PRO A 138 -13.81 -3.39 7.94
N LYS A 139 -14.27 -2.62 6.96
CA LYS A 139 -14.36 -1.16 7.09
C LYS A 139 -15.02 -0.89 8.45
N PRO A 140 -14.45 -0.04 9.33
CA PRO A 140 -15.15 0.35 10.54
C PRO A 140 -16.48 0.96 10.09
N GLU A 141 -17.57 0.22 10.23
CA GLU A 141 -18.89 0.82 10.19
C GLU A 141 -18.86 1.91 11.25
N PHE A 142 -19.29 3.12 10.90
CA PHE A 142 -19.58 4.15 11.88
C PHE A 142 -20.44 3.49 12.98
N LEU A 143 -19.85 3.18 14.13
CA LEU A 143 -20.56 2.75 15.33
C LEU A 143 -21.36 3.96 15.81
N GLY A 144 -22.51 4.18 15.18
CA GLY A 144 -23.20 5.47 15.26
C GLY A 144 -24.56 5.50 14.58
N SER A 145 -25.34 4.41 14.64
CA SER A 145 -26.80 4.50 14.71
C SER A 145 -27.42 3.13 14.98
N THR A 146 -27.18 2.56 16.17
CA THR A 146 -28.25 1.79 16.80
C THR A 146 -29.30 2.80 17.26
N SER A 147 -30.26 3.10 16.39
CA SER A 147 -31.52 3.69 16.81
C SER A 147 -32.24 2.67 17.69
N THR A 148 -31.91 2.68 18.97
CA THR A 148 -32.85 2.28 20.00
C THR A 148 -33.86 3.42 20.11
N GLN A 149 -35.13 3.15 19.80
CA GLN A 149 -36.21 3.31 20.77
C GLN A 149 -37.56 2.85 20.20
N ASN A 150 -38.29 2.21 21.12
CA ASN A 150 -39.68 1.75 21.14
C ASN A 150 -40.70 2.50 20.31
#